data_AF-A3XGH8-F1
#
_entry.id   AF-A3XGH8-F1
#
_cell.length_a   1.000
_cell.length_b   1.000
_cell.length_c   1.000
_cell.angle_alpha   90.00
_cell.angle_beta   90.00
_cell.angle_gamma   90.00
#
_symmetry.space_group_name_H-M   'P 1'
#
loop_
_entity.id
_entity.type
_entity.pdbx_description
1 polymer ?
#
loop_
_entity_poly.entity_id
_entity_poly.type
_entity_poly.pdbx_seq_one_letter_code
_entity_poly.pdbx_strand_id
1 'polypeptide(L)' 'MNIAEGKGDSNAQFNRFLNIAKNSAKECVVCSTIAFRQGYIKKSKDLDNRQQLAELLKMIAGLQRFLKEG' A
#
# COMPACT_ATOMS: atom_id res chain seq x y z
N MET A 1 -2.56 0.97 -13.74
CA MET A 1 -2.28 2.20 -14.50
C MET A 1 -1.72 3.26 -13.55
N ASN A 2 -0.49 3.10 -13.05
CA ASN A 2 0.17 4.11 -12.17
C ASN A 2 1.69 3.88 -12.08
N ILE A 3 2.16 2.63 -12.13
CA ILE A 3 3.61 2.32 -12.08
C ILE A 3 4.33 2.73 -13.38
N ALA A 4 3.62 2.77 -14.52
CA ALA A 4 4.20 3.08 -15.82
C ALA A 4 4.37 4.59 -16.10
N GLU A 5 3.64 5.47 -15.41
CA GLU A 5 3.70 6.93 -15.65
C GLU A 5 4.91 7.59 -14.97
N GLY A 6 5.49 6.98 -13.93
CA GLY A 6 6.61 7.56 -13.17
C GLY A 6 8.00 7.32 -13.75
N LYS A 7 8.14 6.55 -14.84
CA LYS A 7 9.47 6.19 -15.38
C LYS A 7 10.25 7.37 -16.00
N GLY A 8 9.62 8.55 -16.10
CA GLY A 8 10.21 9.78 -16.63
C GLY A 8 10.17 10.98 -15.68
N ASP A 9 9.78 10.79 -14.42
CA ASP A 9 9.54 11.90 -13.49
C ASP A 9 10.49 11.87 -12.29
N SER A 10 10.76 13.05 -11.72
CA SER A 10 11.75 13.22 -10.64
C SER A 10 11.50 12.28 -9.45
N ASN A 11 12.56 11.94 -8.70
CA ASN A 11 12.46 11.17 -7.44
C ASN A 11 11.38 11.73 -6.48
N ALA A 12 11.10 13.04 -6.54
CA ALA A 12 10.05 13.70 -5.78
C ALA A 12 8.63 13.30 -6.23
N GLN A 13 8.35 13.29 -7.53
CA GLN A 13 7.06 12.86 -8.08
C GLN A 13 6.81 11.36 -7.83
N PHE A 14 7.83 10.53 -8.02
CA PHE A 14 7.71 9.11 -7.73
C PHE A 14 7.47 8.83 -6.24
N ASN A 15 8.15 9.57 -5.35
CA ASN A 15 7.88 9.52 -3.90
C ASN A 15 6.45 9.95 -3.54
N ARG A 16 5.86 10.93 -4.26
CA ARG A 16 4.46 11.32 -4.09
C ARG A 16 3.51 10.17 -4.42
N PHE A 17 3.74 9.46 -5.53
CA PHE A 17 2.94 8.27 -5.87
C PHE A 17 3.05 7.16 -4.82
N LEU A 18 4.24 6.95 -4.25
CA LEU A 18 4.43 5.99 -3.16
C LEU A 18 3.67 6.38 -1.88
N ASN A 19 3.57 7.68 -1.57
CA ASN A 19 2.74 8.15 -0.46
C ASN A 19 1.24 7.90 -0.71
N ILE A 20 0.77 8.10 -1.94
CA ILE A 20 -0.62 7.79 -2.30
C ILE A 20 -0.87 6.29 -2.12
N ALA A 21 -0.01 5.43 -2.67
CA ALA A 21 -0.13 3.97 -2.54
C ALA A 21 -0.12 3.52 -1.07
N LYS A 22 0.74 4.12 -0.24
CA LYS A 22 0.80 3.88 1.21
C LYS A 22 -0.53 4.23 1.91
N ASN A 23 -1.14 5.34 1.54
CA ASN A 23 -2.41 5.76 2.14
C ASN A 23 -3.56 4.84 1.71
N SER A 24 -3.66 4.51 0.42
CA SER A 24 -4.65 3.55 -0.08
C SER A 24 -4.52 2.18 0.58
N ALA A 25 -3.29 1.68 0.80
CA ALA A 25 -3.08 0.43 1.51
C ALA A 25 -3.59 0.47 2.97
N LYS A 26 -3.48 1.61 3.66
CA LYS A 26 -4.05 1.79 5.00
C LYS A 26 -5.58 1.80 4.98
N GLU A 27 -6.18 2.45 3.98
CA GLU A 27 -7.64 2.43 3.78
C GLU A 27 -8.14 1.00 3.54
N CYS A 28 -7.40 0.18 2.77
CA CYS A 28 -7.74 -1.23 2.58
C CYS A 28 -7.74 -2.04 3.89
N VAL A 29 -6.87 -1.72 4.87
CA VAL A 29 -6.91 -2.36 6.19
C VAL A 29 -8.23 -2.04 6.92
N VAL A 30 -8.67 -0.78 6.83
CA VAL A 30 -9.95 -0.35 7.41
C VAL A 30 -11.11 -1.04 6.71
N CYS A 31 -11.12 -1.05 5.38
CA CYS A 31 -12.16 -1.72 4.58
C CYS A 31 -12.24 -3.22 4.90
N SER A 32 -11.11 -3.92 4.99
CA SER A 32 -11.07 -5.34 5.38
C SER A 32 -11.66 -5.56 6.78
N THR A 33 -11.32 -4.68 7.73
CA THR A 33 -11.87 -4.73 9.10
C THR A 33 -13.39 -4.55 9.09
N ILE A 34 -13.89 -3.59 8.31
CA ILE A 34 -15.33 -3.32 8.18
C ILE A 34 -16.03 -4.52 7.53
N ALA A 35 -15.49 -5.06 6.44
CA ALA A 35 -16.05 -6.22 5.74
C ALA A 35 -16.13 -7.45 6.66
N PHE A 36 -15.11 -7.66 7.51
CA PHE A 36 -15.14 -8.71 8.52
C PHE A 36 -16.23 -8.48 9.56
N ARG A 37 -16.36 -7.25 10.09
CA ARG A 37 -17.38 -6.90 11.08
C ARG A 37 -18.80 -7.01 10.55
N GLN A 38 -19.01 -6.75 9.25
CA GLN A 38 -20.30 -6.92 8.57
C GLN A 38 -20.58 -8.37 8.17
N GLY A 39 -19.65 -9.30 8.41
CA GLY A 39 -19.81 -10.71 8.07
C GLY A 39 -19.61 -11.03 6.59
N TYR A 40 -19.10 -10.09 5.79
CA TYR A 40 -18.83 -10.30 4.36
C TYR A 40 -17.60 -11.17 4.11
N ILE A 41 -16.65 -11.19 5.05
CA ILE A 41 -15.47 -12.07 5.00
C ILE A 41 -15.25 -12.77 6.33
N LYS A 42 -14.58 -13.93 6.30
CA LYS A 42 -14.17 -14.66 7.51
C LYS A 42 -12.94 -14.00 8.15
N LYS A 43 -12.74 -14.25 9.45
CA LYS A 43 -11.55 -13.79 10.21
C LYS A 43 -10.23 -14.21 9.54
N SER A 44 -10.16 -15.43 8.99
CA SER A 44 -8.97 -15.90 8.27
C SER A 44 -8.65 -15.02 7.06
N LYS A 45 -9.66 -14.55 6.33
CA LYS A 45 -9.47 -13.67 5.18
C LYS A 45 -9.08 -12.26 5.59
N ASP A 46 -9.62 -11.74 6.70
CA ASP A 46 -9.16 -10.46 7.25
C ASP A 46 -7.67 -10.51 7.65
N LEU A 47 -7.23 -11.62 8.26
CA LEU A 47 -5.84 -11.82 8.64
C LEU A 47 -4.91 -11.95 7.42
N ASP A 48 -5.30 -12.72 6.41
CA ASP A 48 -4.58 -12.84 5.13
C ASP A 48 -4.43 -11.48 4.44
N ASN A 49 -5.53 -10.72 4.33
CA ASN A 49 -5.51 -9.37 3.77
C ASN A 49 -4.57 -8.44 4.56
N ARG A 50 -4.59 -8.49 5.90
CA ARG A 50 -3.69 -7.69 6.75
C ARG A 50 -2.23 -8.04 6.53
N GLN A 51 -1.92 -9.33 6.38
CA GLN A 51 -0.56 -9.79 6.11
C GLN A 51 -0.04 -9.25 4.78
N GLN A 52 -0.84 -9.39 3.71
CA GLN A 52 -0.50 -8.90 2.37
C GLN A 52 -0.32 -7.37 2.36
N LEU A 53 -1.22 -6.64 3.01
CA LEU A 53 -1.12 -5.18 3.11
C LEU A 53 0.10 -4.73 3.92
N ALA A 54 0.47 -5.47 4.97
CA ALA A 54 1.69 -5.19 5.74
C ALA A 54 2.95 -5.40 4.91
N GLU A 55 3.01 -6.47 4.11
CA GLU A 55 4.12 -6.72 3.18
C GLU A 55 4.22 -5.63 2.11
N LEU A 56 3.09 -5.21 1.55
CA LEU A 56 3.04 -4.11 0.58
C LEU A 56 3.58 -2.80 1.19
N LEU A 57 3.17 -2.47 2.42
CA LEU A 57 3.66 -1.28 3.13
C LEU A 57 5.17 -1.34 3.40
N LYS A 58 5.72 -2.52 3.70
CA LYS A 58 7.18 -2.72 3.86
C LYS A 58 7.92 -2.49 2.54
N MET A 59 7.41 -3.02 1.43
CA MET A 59 7.99 -2.81 0.10
C MET A 59 7.97 -1.34 -0.31
N ILE A 60 6.84 -0.64 -0.10
CA ILE A 60 6.73 0.80 -0.34
C ILE A 60 7.75 1.57 0.50
N ALA A 61 7.87 1.25 1.80
CA ALA A 61 8.82 1.92 2.68
C ALA A 61 10.29 1.70 2.26
N GLY A 62 10.64 0.47 1.84
CA GLY A 62 11.97 0.15 1.33
C GLY A 62 12.31 0.95 0.07
N LEU A 63 11.36 1.04 -0.88
CA LEU A 63 11.54 1.80 -2.10
C LEU A 63 11.62 3.31 -1.84
N GLN A 64 10.80 3.85 -0.93
CA GLN A 64 10.90 5.26 -0.51
C GLN A 64 12.26 5.60 0.11
N ARG A 65 12.86 4.65 0.85
CA ARG A 65 14.20 4.85 1.43
C ARG A 65 15.26 4.89 0.33
N PHE A 66 15.23 3.94 -0.59
CA PHE A 66 16.14 3.90 -1.75
C PHE A 66 16.12 5.21 -2.55
N LEU A 67 14.94 5.78 -2.81
CA LEU A 67 14.78 7.03 -3.57
C LEU A 67 15.22 8.30 -2.84
N LYS A 68 15.44 8.22 -1.52
CA LYS A 68 15.95 9.34 -0.70
C LYS A 68 17.47 9.28 -0.53
N GLU A 69 18.04 8.08 -0.62
CA GLU A 69 19.48 7.83 -0.48
C GLU A 69 20.23 7.95 -1.83
N GLY A 70 19.51 7.83 -2.96
CA GLY A 70 20.03 7.94 -4.32
C GLY A 70 19.78 9.29 -5.00
#